data_AF-W9C3G8-F1
#
_entry.id   AF-W9C3G8-F1
#
_cell.length_a   1.000
_cell.length_b   1.000
_cell.length_c   1.000
_cell.angle_alpha   90.00
_cell.angle_beta   90.00
_cell.angle_gamma   90.00
#
_symmetry.space_group_name_H-M   'P 1'
#
loop_
_entity.id
_entity.type
_entity.pdbx_description
1 polymer ?
#
loop_
_entity_poly.entity_id
_entity_poly.type
_entity_poly.pdbx_seq_one_letter_code
_entity_poly.pdbx_strand_id
1 'polypeptide(L)' 'MAVGNIGKILVNRTISIKNANDLLKGKIFEVSLADLQKDEDHAFCKVKLCVDKVQGKNYLINFYGLDFISDKLRSLVRK' A
#
# COMPACT_ATOMS: atom_id res chain seq x y z
N MET A 1 9.70 -15.86 -3.07
CA MET A 1 10.55 -14.66 -2.98
C MET A 1 9.63 -13.47 -2.81
N ALA A 2 9.49 -12.96 -1.58
CA ALA A 2 8.60 -11.84 -1.30
C ALA A 2 9.06 -10.58 -2.05
N VAL A 3 8.15 -9.93 -2.76
CA VAL A 3 8.42 -8.67 -3.45
C VAL A 3 8.58 -7.59 -2.38
N GLY A 4 9.83 -7.26 -2.03
CA GLY A 4 10.15 -6.25 -1.01
C GLY A 4 10.03 -4.80 -1.50
N ASN A 5 9.72 -4.59 -2.78
CA ASN A 5 9.65 -3.26 -3.40
C ASN A 5 8.34 -3.11 -4.16
N ILE A 6 7.49 -2.22 -3.65
CA ILE A 6 6.11 -2.02 -4.15
C ILE A 6 6.03 -0.78 -5.07
N GLY A 7 7.09 0.03 -5.10
CA GLY A 7 7.19 1.18 -5.98
C GLY A 7 7.99 2.32 -5.36
N LYS A 8 7.87 3.50 -5.99
CA LYS A 8 8.48 4.75 -5.52
C LYS A 8 7.41 5.82 -5.46
N ILE A 9 7.54 6.71 -4.48
CA ILE A 9 6.68 7.87 -4.31
C ILE A 9 7.52 9.14 -4.44
N LEU A 10 6.98 10.07 -5.21
CA LEU A 10 7.49 11.43 -5.30
C LEU A 10 6.82 12.26 -4.21
N VAL A 11 7.61 13.06 -3.50
CA VAL A 11 7.10 14.01 -2.52
C VAL A 11 7.78 15.36 -2.69
N ASN A 12 7.09 16.42 -2.28
CA ASN A 12 7.64 17.76 -2.28
C ASN A 12 8.84 17.88 -1.34
N ARG A 13 9.85 18.63 -1.76
CA ARG A 13 11.02 18.92 -0.92
C ARG A 13 10.57 19.68 0.34
N THR A 14 11.20 19.37 1.48
CA THR A 14 11.02 20.11 2.73
C THR A 14 11.22 21.61 2.50
N ILE A 15 10.23 22.41 2.87
CA ILE A 15 10.29 23.88 2.82
C ILE A 15 10.21 24.43 4.24
N SER A 16 11.31 25.01 4.71
CA SER A 16 11.47 25.59 6.06
C SER A 16 10.89 24.70 7.16
N ILE A 17 9.65 24.96 7.59
CA ILE A 17 8.98 24.30 8.71
C ILE A 17 8.22 23.03 8.29
N LYS A 18 7.85 22.89 7.00
CA LYS A 18 7.07 21.73 6.52
C LYS A 18 8.00 20.62 6.07
N ASN A 19 8.14 19.60 6.91
CA ASN A 19 9.02 18.47 6.65
C ASN A 19 8.36 17.46 5.70
N ALA A 20 9.07 17.07 4.64
CA ALA A 20 8.60 16.07 3.68
C ALA A 20 8.25 14.72 4.33
N ASN A 21 8.96 14.36 5.40
CA ASN A 21 8.76 13.12 6.12
C ASN A 21 7.42 13.07 6.89
N ASP A 22 6.92 14.22 7.34
CA ASP A 22 5.64 14.32 8.04
C ASP A 22 4.48 14.07 7.08
N LEU A 23 4.57 14.65 5.87
CA LEU A 23 3.62 14.44 4.77
C LEU A 23 3.54 12.99 4.27
N LEU A 24 4.58 12.18 4.51
CA LEU A 24 4.65 10.79 4.09
C LEU A 24 4.13 9.82 5.15
N LYS A 25 4.30 10.15 6.43
CA LYS A 25 3.80 9.32 7.53
C LYS A 25 2.28 9.32 7.54
N GLY A 26 1.68 8.15 7.77
CA GLY A 26 0.24 8.00 7.77
C GLY A 26 -0.42 7.97 6.39
N LYS A 27 0.35 8.05 5.29
CA LYS A 27 -0.20 7.78 3.96
C LYS A 27 -0.51 6.29 3.82
N ILE A 28 -1.71 6.01 3.32
CA ILE A 28 -2.21 4.67 3.03
C ILE A 28 -2.08 4.44 1.53
N PHE A 29 -1.52 3.28 1.16
CA PHE A 29 -1.33 2.80 -0.20
C PHE A 29 -2.16 1.56 -0.41
N GLU A 30 -2.91 1.52 -1.51
CA GLU A 30 -3.64 0.33 -1.94
C GLU A 30 -2.85 -0.40 -3.02
N VAL A 31 -2.59 -1.68 -2.78
CA VAL A 31 -1.75 -2.52 -3.64
C VAL A 31 -2.46 -3.86 -3.83
N SER A 32 -2.41 -4.42 -5.03
CA SER A 32 -2.98 -5.74 -5.28
C SER A 32 -2.12 -6.83 -4.62
N LEU A 33 -2.75 -7.78 -3.95
CA LEU A 33 -2.07 -8.91 -3.33
C LEU A 33 -1.42 -9.82 -4.38
N ALA A 34 -1.97 -9.85 -5.60
CA ALA A 34 -1.35 -10.53 -6.73
C ALA A 34 0.02 -9.96 -7.09
N ASP A 35 0.24 -8.65 -6.95
CA ASP A 35 1.55 -8.05 -7.23
C ASP A 35 2.58 -8.41 -6.14
N LEU A 36 2.11 -8.51 -4.89
CA LEU A 36 2.96 -8.80 -3.75
C LEU A 36 3.38 -10.28 -3.67
N GLN A 37 2.45 -11.20 -3.94
CA GLN A 37 2.67 -12.64 -3.83
C GLN A 37 2.91 -13.33 -5.18
N LYS A 38 2.67 -12.64 -6.31
CA LYS A 38 2.71 -13.18 -7.68
C LYS A 38 1.71 -14.31 -7.94
N ASP A 39 0.64 -14.35 -7.16
CA ASP A 39 -0.47 -15.29 -7.33
C ASP A 39 -1.66 -14.56 -7.97
N GLU A 40 -1.99 -14.91 -9.21
CA GLU A 40 -3.12 -14.32 -9.95
C GLU A 40 -4.46 -14.65 -9.30
N ASP A 41 -4.55 -15.79 -8.60
CA ASP A 41 -5.75 -16.16 -7.83
C ASP A 41 -6.09 -15.13 -6.75
N HIS A 42 -5.13 -14.37 -6.24
CA HIS A 42 -5.37 -13.34 -5.23
C HIS A 42 -5.53 -11.92 -5.79
N ALA A 43 -5.72 -11.77 -7.10
CA ALA A 43 -5.90 -10.45 -7.74
C ALA A 43 -7.15 -9.69 -7.25
N PHE A 44 -8.10 -10.40 -6.64
CA PHE A 44 -9.30 -9.81 -6.06
C PHE A 44 -9.07 -9.18 -4.68
N CYS A 45 -7.94 -9.45 -4.03
CA CYS A 45 -7.56 -8.87 -2.74
C CYS A 45 -6.67 -7.65 -2.94
N LYS A 46 -7.08 -6.51 -2.38
CA LYS A 46 -6.26 -5.30 -2.26
C LYS A 46 -5.79 -5.15 -0.82
N VAL A 47 -4.49 -4.95 -0.62
CA VAL A 47 -3.88 -4.67 0.68
C VAL A 47 -3.74 -3.16 0.82
N LYS A 48 -4.16 -2.65 1.98
CA LYS A 48 -3.92 -1.27 2.43
C LYS A 48 -2.66 -1.28 3.30
N LEU A 49 -1.67 -0.51 2.92
CA LEU A 49 -0.36 -0.39 3.57
C LEU A 49 -0.18 1.04 4.06
N CYS A 50 0.18 1.24 5.32
CA CYS A 50 0.43 2.56 5.90
C CYS A 50 1.92 2.78 6.11
N VAL A 51 2.44 3.97 5.79
CA VAL A 51 3.83 4.33 6.11
C VAL A 51 3.95 4.70 7.59
N ASP A 52 4.69 3.89 8.33
CA ASP A 52 4.96 4.08 9.76
C ASP A 52 6.24 4.89 9.98
N LYS A 53 7.34 4.48 9.33
CA LYS A 53 8.66 5.09 9.51
C LYS A 53 9.36 5.36 8.19
N VAL A 54 10.09 6.48 8.17
CA VAL A 54 10.97 6.88 7.07
C VAL A 54 12.41 6.66 7.52
N GLN A 55 13.17 5.83 6.80
CA GLN A 55 14.60 5.62 6.99
C GLN A 55 15.36 6.05 5.74
N GLY A 56 15.80 7.31 5.72
CA GLY A 56 16.53 7.87 4.58
C GLY A 56 15.70 7.81 3.30
N LYS A 57 16.05 6.88 2.39
CA LYS A 57 15.35 6.65 1.12
C LYS A 57 14.39 5.46 1.14
N ASN A 58 14.39 4.67 2.21
CA ASN A 58 13.53 3.51 2.37
C ASN A 58 12.41 3.82 3.35
N TYR A 59 11.23 3.29 3.07
CA TYR A 59 10.04 3.51 3.86
C TYR A 59 9.61 2.18 4.46
N LEU A 60 9.43 2.17 5.78
CA LEU A 60 8.82 1.07 6.51
C LEU A 60 7.32 1.26 6.46
N ILE A 61 6.69 0.37 5.71
CA ILE A 61 5.25 0.26 5.57
C ILE A 61 4.74 -0.88 6.46
N ASN A 62 3.64 -0.63 7.14
CA ASN A 62 2.93 -1.61 7.94
C ASN A 62 1.59 -1.96 7.29
N PHE A 63 1.08 -3.14 7.62
CA PHE A 63 -0.26 -3.55 7.22
C PHE A 63 -1.32 -2.68 7.92
N TYR A 64 -2.18 -2.04 7.13
CA TYR A 64 -3.30 -1.24 7.62
C TYR A 64 -4.63 -2.00 7.51
N GLY A 65 -4.82 -2.75 6.43
CA GLY A 65 -6.04 -3.52 6.22
C GLY A 65 -6.06 -4.26 4.90
N LEU A 66 -7.13 -5.03 4.69
CA LEU A 66 -7.43 -5.72 3.43
C LEU A 66 -8.81 -5.27 2.94
N ASP A 67 -8.93 -5.12 1.63
CA ASP A 67 -10.13 -4.73 0.94
C ASP A 67 -10.33 -5.67 -0.26
N PHE A 68 -11.56 -6.11 -0.49
CA PHE A 68 -11.88 -6.99 -1.61
C PHE A 68 -12.52 -6.18 -2.72
N ILE A 69 -12.17 -6.46 -3.99
CA ILE A 69 -12.84 -5.81 -5.12
C ILE A 69 -14.35 -6.06 -5.07
N SER A 70 -15.12 -5.00 -5.30
CA SER A 70 -16.59 -5.04 -5.19
C SER A 70 -17.24 -6.06 -6.13
N ASP A 71 -16.61 -6.36 -7.27
CA ASP A 71 -17.05 -7.36 -8.23
C ASP A 71 -17.06 -8.78 -7.61
N LYS A 72 -15.97 -9.17 -6.95
CA LYS A 72 -15.87 -10.48 -6.28
C LYS A 72 -16.85 -10.60 -5.13
N LEU A 73 -17.01 -9.54 -4.33
CA LEU A 73 -17.97 -9.51 -3.22
C LEU A 73 -19.41 -9.70 -3.71
N ARG A 74 -19.78 -9.08 -4.84
CA ARG A 74 -21.10 -9.23 -5.45
C ARG A 74 -21.31 -10.60 -6.09
N SER A 75 -20.26 -11.23 -6.62
CA SER A 75 -20.31 -12.58 -7.19
C SER A 75 -20.50 -13.67 -6.12
N LEU A 76 -20.01 -13.46 -4.90
CA LEU A 76 -20.15 -14.39 -3.77
C LEU A 76 -21.55 -14.35 -3.13
N VAL A 77 -22.27 -13.23 -3.27
CA VAL A 77 -23.65 -13.12 -2.82
C VAL A 77 -24.55 -13.89 -3.78
N ARG A 78 -25.05 -15.04 -3.34
CA ARG A 78 -26.16 -15.76 -3.97
C ARG A 78 -27.43 -15.56 -3.14
N LYS A 79 -28.58 -15.50 -3.82
CA LYS A 79 -29.90 -15.49 -3.19
C LYS A 79 -30.23 -16.85 -2.58
#